data_AF-A0A7S0HLL8-F1
#
_entry.id   AF-A0A7S0HLL8-F1
#
_cell.length_a   1.000
_cell.length_b   1.000
_cell.length_c   1.000
_cell.angle_alpha   90.00
_cell.angle_beta   90.00
_cell.angle_gamma   90.00
#
_symmetry.space_group_name_H-M   'P 1'
#
loop_
_entity.id
_entity.type
_entity.pdbx_description
1 polymer ?
#
loop_
_entity_poly.entity_id
_entity_poly.type
_entity_poly.pdbx_seq_one_letter_code
_entity_poly.pdbx_strand_id
1 'polypeptide(L)'
;MTPSSRSSSSSPHTRHYTFNVCCWVDGLTDVRTVQMLFTQPFAGNFDFDFGKELLQKLNSLWMSGKKKLDKLFYIDEEGDQVAILTDHELWVATLHFNANEPVKLLAN
;
A
#
# COMPACT_ATOMS: atom_id res chain seq x y z
N MET A 1 20.95 -37.72 -23.31
CA MET A 1 19.65 -37.02 -23.15
C MET A 1 19.58 -36.52 -21.72
N THR A 2 19.90 -35.25 -21.50
CA THR A 2 19.80 -34.61 -20.18
C THR A 2 18.45 -33.86 -20.12
N PRO A 3 17.63 -34.04 -19.06
CA PRO A 3 16.48 -33.19 -18.87
C PRO A 3 16.97 -31.86 -18.31
N SER A 4 16.80 -30.79 -19.08
CA SER A 4 16.94 -29.42 -18.58
C SER A 4 15.83 -29.18 -17.56
N SER A 5 16.19 -29.15 -16.29
CA SER A 5 15.32 -28.64 -15.22
C SER A 5 14.95 -27.20 -15.57
N ARG A 6 13.70 -27.00 -16.02
CA ARG A 6 13.09 -25.67 -16.09
C ARG A 6 12.93 -25.18 -14.66
N SER A 7 13.86 -24.36 -14.20
CA SER A 7 13.62 -23.46 -13.08
C SER A 7 12.56 -22.48 -13.55
N SER A 8 11.30 -22.75 -13.18
CA SER A 8 10.19 -21.81 -13.36
C SER A 8 10.52 -20.55 -12.58
N SER A 9 11.16 -19.59 -13.22
CA SER A 9 11.30 -18.23 -12.70
C SER A 9 9.88 -17.66 -12.61
N SER A 10 9.27 -17.74 -11.42
CA SER A 10 8.03 -17.03 -11.12
C SER A 10 8.34 -15.54 -11.25
N SER A 11 7.99 -14.95 -12.39
CA SER A 11 8.19 -13.53 -12.67
C SER A 11 7.46 -12.68 -11.63
N PRO A 12 8.10 -11.68 -11.00
CA PRO A 12 7.44 -10.74 -10.10
C PRO A 12 6.13 -10.25 -10.71
N HIS A 13 5.02 -10.59 -10.05
CA HIS A 13 3.70 -10.14 -10.49
C HIS A 13 3.56 -8.68 -10.06
N THR A 14 3.96 -7.77 -10.94
CA THR A 14 3.72 -6.35 -10.74
C THR A 14 2.23 -6.08 -10.97
N ARG A 15 1.58 -5.45 -9.99
CA ARG A 15 0.16 -5.12 -10.03
C ARG A 15 -0.03 -3.63 -9.74
N HIS A 16 -1.00 -3.03 -10.42
CA HIS A 16 -1.50 -1.70 -10.06
C HIS A 16 -2.42 -1.86 -8.85
N TYR A 17 -2.10 -1.14 -7.77
CA TYR A 17 -2.96 -1.00 -6.60
C TYR A 17 -3.57 0.39 -6.61
N THR A 18 -4.87 0.45 -6.37
CA THR A 18 -5.61 1.70 -6.19
C THR A 18 -5.94 1.86 -4.72
N PHE A 19 -5.51 2.98 -4.14
CA PHE A 19 -5.75 3.33 -2.74
C PHE A 19 -6.65 4.55 -2.66
N ASN A 20 -7.74 4.46 -1.90
CA ASN A 20 -8.50 5.64 -1.49
C ASN A 20 -7.98 6.06 -0.12
N VAL A 21 -7.16 7.10 -0.13
CA VAL A 21 -6.50 7.58 1.07
C VAL A 21 -7.20 8.84 1.54
N CYS A 22 -7.72 8.77 2.77
CA CYS A 22 -8.26 9.90 3.51
C CYS A 22 -7.15 10.45 4.41
N CYS A 23 -6.73 11.67 4.14
CA CYS A 23 -5.71 12.38 4.90
C CYS A 23 -6.38 13.30 5.91
N TRP A 24 -5.98 13.22 7.18
CA TRP A 24 -6.48 14.11 8.23
C TRP A 24 -5.33 14.90 8.83
N VAL A 25 -5.26 16.20 8.48
CA VAL A 25 -4.18 17.10 8.94
C VAL A 25 -4.80 18.37 9.49
N ASP A 26 -4.54 18.65 10.77
CA ASP A 26 -4.99 19.86 11.47
C ASP A 26 -6.51 20.12 11.36
N GLY A 27 -7.32 19.06 11.47
CA GLY A 27 -8.78 19.13 11.40
C GLY A 27 -9.36 19.23 9.99
N LEU A 28 -8.52 19.28 8.95
CA LEU A 28 -8.94 19.21 7.55
C LEU A 28 -8.86 17.78 7.04
N THR A 29 -9.96 17.30 6.48
CA THR A 29 -10.04 15.99 5.82
C THR A 29 -9.96 16.19 4.31
N ASP A 30 -8.98 15.58 3.65
CA ASP A 30 -8.91 15.50 2.19
C ASP A 30 -8.85 14.04 1.75
N VAL A 31 -9.62 13.67 0.72
CA VAL A 31 -9.67 12.30 0.22
C VAL A 31 -9.11 12.27 -1.19
N ARG A 32 -8.11 11.41 -1.42
CA ARG A 32 -7.53 11.22 -2.76
C ARG A 32 -7.40 9.75 -3.11
N THR A 33 -7.67 9.48 -4.38
CA THR A 33 -7.38 8.20 -4.99
C THR A 33 -5.97 8.22 -5.55
N VAL A 34 -5.13 7.30 -5.11
CA VAL A 34 -3.74 7.16 -5.56
C VAL A 34 -3.55 5.79 -6.19
N GLN A 35 -3.01 5.76 -7.39
CA GLN A 35 -2.56 4.53 -8.03
C GLN A 35 -1.06 4.37 -7.90
N MET A 36 -0.65 3.17 -7.49
CA MET A 36 0.74 2.79 -7.36
C MET A 36 0.98 1.43 -8.01
N LEU A 37 2.10 1.34 -8.70
CA LEU A 37 2.56 0.10 -9.28
C LEU A 37 3.47 -0.57 -8.27
N PHE A 38 3.12 -1.77 -7.86
CA PHE A 38 3.90 -2.48 -6.88
C PHE A 38 4.14 -3.93 -7.29
N THR A 39 5.33 -4.42 -6.96
CA THR A 39 5.69 -5.83 -7.15
C THR A 39 5.16 -6.65 -5.99
N GLN A 40 4.30 -7.63 -6.27
CA GLN A 40 3.86 -8.56 -5.23
C GLN A 40 5.04 -9.34 -4.65
N PRO A 41 5.13 -9.46 -3.32
CA PRO A 41 6.15 -10.29 -2.73
C PRO A 41 5.90 -11.75 -3.04
N PHE A 42 6.99 -12.47 -3.34
CA PHE A 42 6.99 -13.92 -3.38
C PHE A 42 7.44 -14.48 -2.05
N ALA A 43 6.92 -15.67 -1.73
CA ALA A 43 7.22 -16.39 -0.49
C ALA A 43 8.73 -16.34 -0.19
N GLY A 44 9.10 -15.61 0.86
CA GLY A 44 10.46 -15.50 1.37
C GLY A 44 11.20 -14.19 1.10
N ASN A 45 10.65 -13.25 0.32
CA ASN A 45 11.21 -11.90 0.19
C ASN A 45 10.25 -10.84 0.73
N PHE A 46 10.56 -10.35 1.94
CA PHE A 46 9.75 -9.35 2.66
C PHE A 46 10.39 -7.95 2.71
N ASP A 47 11.51 -7.73 2.02
CA ASP A 47 12.13 -6.41 1.88
C ASP A 47 11.40 -5.61 0.79
N PHE A 48 10.31 -4.94 1.16
CA PHE A 48 9.59 -4.03 0.28
C PHE A 48 9.18 -2.76 1.01
N ASP A 49 9.62 -1.60 0.51
CA ASP A 49 9.36 -0.25 1.06
C ASP A 49 7.94 0.28 0.71
N PHE A 50 6.92 -0.57 0.77
CA PHE A 50 5.56 -0.27 0.26
C PHE A 50 4.92 0.95 0.93
N GLY A 51 4.92 0.95 2.26
CA GLY A 51 4.39 2.00 3.11
C GLY A 51 5.22 3.26 3.00
N LYS A 52 6.54 3.14 2.88
CA LYS A 52 7.44 4.28 2.69
C LYS A 52 7.22 4.97 1.34
N GLU A 53 7.13 4.21 0.24
CA GLU A 53 6.84 4.76 -1.08
C GLU A 53 5.45 5.40 -1.13
N LEU A 54 4.45 4.75 -0.52
CA LEU A 54 3.10 5.29 -0.41
C LEU A 54 3.11 6.61 0.38
N LEU A 55 3.67 6.62 1.59
CA LEU A 55 3.81 7.84 2.40
C LEU A 55 4.57 8.94 1.64
N GLN A 56 5.64 8.62 0.91
CA GLN A 56 6.36 9.61 0.10
C GLN A 56 5.48 10.21 -1.00
N LYS A 57 4.67 9.39 -1.68
CA LYS A 57 3.74 9.86 -2.71
C LYS A 57 2.57 10.66 -2.12
N LEU A 58 2.04 10.24 -0.99
CA LEU A 58 0.99 10.99 -0.27
C LEU A 58 1.51 12.34 0.20
N ASN A 59 2.73 12.36 0.77
CA ASN A 59 3.38 13.60 1.13
C ASN A 59 3.59 14.49 -0.11
N SER A 60 4.07 14.00 -1.26
CA SER A 60 4.23 14.86 -2.44
C SER A 60 2.91 15.43 -2.98
N LEU A 61 1.80 14.71 -2.82
CA LEU A 61 0.46 15.14 -3.25
C LEU A 61 -0.18 16.18 -2.32
N TRP A 62 0.02 16.05 -1.00
CA TRP A 62 -0.63 16.90 0.00
C TRP A 62 0.26 17.99 0.59
N MET A 63 1.58 17.85 0.50
CA MET A 63 2.55 18.64 1.24
C MET A 63 3.24 19.72 0.42
N SER A 64 2.46 20.52 -0.30
CA SER A 64 2.90 21.89 -0.56
C SER A 64 2.77 22.71 0.75
N GLY A 65 3.57 22.38 1.78
CA GLY A 65 3.75 23.20 2.98
C GLY A 65 3.07 22.80 4.31
N LYS A 66 2.63 21.55 4.52
CA LYS A 66 2.02 21.09 5.80
C LYS A 66 2.93 20.17 6.63
N LYS A 67 2.39 19.50 7.68
CA LYS A 67 3.05 18.50 8.54
C LYS A 67 3.14 17.13 7.85
N LYS A 68 4.31 16.49 7.92
CA LYS A 68 4.62 15.27 7.16
C LYS A 68 3.79 14.09 7.70
N LEU A 69 3.12 13.38 6.79
CA LEU A 69 2.43 12.13 7.08
C LEU A 69 3.48 11.07 7.44
N ASP A 70 3.34 10.45 8.59
CA ASP A 70 4.25 9.43 9.12
C ASP A 70 3.55 8.13 9.53
N LYS A 71 2.22 8.14 9.60
CA LYS A 71 1.42 6.97 9.98
C LYS A 71 0.39 6.64 8.93
N LEU A 72 0.20 5.33 8.72
CA LEU A 72 -0.88 4.77 7.92
C LEU A 72 -1.77 3.92 8.81
N PHE A 73 -3.06 3.99 8.56
CA PHE A 73 -4.06 3.09 9.11
C PHE A 73 -4.89 2.53 7.96
N TYR A 74 -5.35 1.30 8.04
CA TYR A 74 -6.45 0.84 7.19
C TYR A 74 -7.75 0.88 7.98
N ILE A 75 -8.86 1.04 7.24
CA ILE A 75 -10.19 0.88 7.80
C ILE A 75 -10.63 -0.55 7.54
N ASP A 76 -10.90 -1.33 8.57
CA ASP A 76 -11.38 -2.71 8.42
C ASP A 76 -12.86 -2.77 8.01
N GLU A 77 -13.42 -3.99 7.94
CA GLU A 77 -14.81 -4.21 7.56
C GLU A 77 -15.82 -3.70 8.61
N GLU A 78 -15.39 -3.58 9.87
CA GLU A 78 -16.21 -3.08 10.98
C GLU A 78 -16.17 -1.55 11.08
N GLY A 79 -15.26 -0.91 10.34
CA GLY A 79 -15.07 0.55 10.32
C GLY A 79 -14.01 1.04 11.30
N ASP A 80 -13.27 0.12 11.91
CA ASP A 80 -12.23 0.44 12.89
C ASP A 80 -10.92 0.84 12.21
N GLN A 81 -10.18 1.72 12.90
CA GLN A 81 -8.89 2.21 12.44
C GLN A 81 -7.79 1.29 12.96
N VAL A 82 -7.18 0.52 12.05
CA VAL A 82 -6.10 -0.39 12.40
C VAL A 82 -4.78 0.17 11.90
N ALA A 83 -3.85 0.41 12.82
CA ALA A 83 -2.53 0.94 12.50
C ALA A 83 -1.73 -0.05 11.65
N ILE A 84 -1.11 0.45 10.59
CA ILE A 84 -0.18 -0.30 9.75
C ILE A 84 1.22 -0.02 10.27
N LEU A 85 1.86 -1.04 10.85
CA LEU A 85 3.19 -0.93 11.46
C LEU A 85 4.27 -1.53 10.56
N THR A 86 3.89 -2.42 9.65
CA THR A 86 4.79 -3.11 8.73
C THR A 86 4.28 -3.07 7.30
N ASP A 87 5.20 -3.14 6.34
CA ASP A 87 4.82 -3.24 4.93
C ASP A 87 4.03 -4.52 4.64
N HIS A 88 4.28 -5.59 5.39
CA HIS A 88 3.51 -6.83 5.30
C HIS A 88 2.04 -6.62 5.66
N GLU A 89 1.73 -5.84 6.70
CA GLU A 89 0.34 -5.49 7.06
C GLU A 89 -0.33 -4.63 5.98
N LEU A 90 0.41 -3.67 5.39
CA LEU A 90 -0.11 -2.90 4.26
C LEU A 90 -0.43 -3.81 3.07
N TRP A 91 0.44 -4.76 2.75
CA TRP A 91 0.21 -5.74 1.71
C TRP A 91 -1.01 -6.62 2.02
N VAL A 92 -1.13 -7.15 3.24
CA VAL A 92 -2.31 -7.93 3.66
C VAL A 92 -3.59 -7.09 3.53
N ALA A 93 -3.56 -5.82 3.93
CA ALA A 93 -4.69 -4.91 3.72
C ALA A 93 -5.03 -4.79 2.23
N THR A 94 -4.03 -4.70 1.33
CA THR A 94 -4.30 -4.67 -0.12
C THR A 94 -4.89 -5.96 -0.69
N LEU A 95 -4.71 -7.10 -0.02
CA LEU A 95 -5.33 -8.37 -0.38
C LEU A 95 -6.75 -8.50 0.15
N HIS A 96 -7.05 -7.80 1.26
CA HIS A 96 -8.35 -7.84 1.91
C HIS A 96 -9.43 -7.14 1.06
N PHE A 97 -9.04 -6.08 0.34
CA PHE A 97 -9.92 -5.42 -0.63
C PHE A 97 -9.88 -6.15 -1.97
N ASN A 98 -11.06 -6.38 -2.57
CA ASN A 98 -11.17 -6.90 -3.92
C ASN A 98 -10.39 -6.01 -4.90
N ALA A 99 -9.88 -6.59 -6.00
CA ALA A 99 -9.12 -5.84 -7.01
C ALA A 99 -9.85 -4.64 -7.64
N ASN A 100 -11.17 -4.56 -7.45
CA ASN A 100 -12.04 -3.49 -7.95
C ASN A 100 -12.40 -2.46 -6.87
N GLU A 101 -12.05 -2.71 -5.61
CA GLU A 101 -12.33 -1.80 -4.51
C GLU A 101 -11.03 -1.12 -4.06
N PRO A 102 -11.03 0.21 -3.96
CA PRO A 102 -9.87 0.93 -3.49
C PRO A 102 -9.67 0.69 -1.99
N VAL A 103 -8.44 0.35 -1.60
CA VAL A 103 -8.05 0.18 -0.19
C VAL A 103 -8.29 1.50 0.54
N LYS A 104 -9.10 1.47 1.60
CA LYS A 104 -9.38 2.66 2.42
C LYS A 104 -8.27 2.83 3.44
N LEU A 105 -7.48 3.88 3.29
CA LEU A 105 -6.41 4.21 4.21
C LEU A 105 -6.66 5.56 4.88
N LEU A 106 -6.21 5.69 6.13
CA LEU A 106 -6.01 6.96 6.78
C LEU A 106 -4.52 7.27 6.86
N ALA A 107 -4.16 8.54 6.62
CA ALA A 107 -2.81 9.04 6.82
C ALA A 107 -2.82 10.25 7.76
N ASN A 108 -1.87 10.27 8.71
CA ASN A 108 -1.61 11.35 9.67
C ASN A 108 -0.10 11.61 9.77
#